data_AF-A0A0R4J6N2-F1
#
_entry.id   AF-A0A0R4J6N2-F1
#
_cell.length_a   1.000
_cell.length_b   1.000
_cell.length_c   1.000
_cell.angle_alpha   90.00
_cell.angle_beta   90.00
_cell.angle_gamma   90.00
#
_symmetry.space_group_name_H-M   'P 1'
#
loop_
_entity.id
_entity.type
_entity.pdbx_description
1 polymer ?
#
loop_
_entity_poly.entity_id
_entity_poly.type
_entity_poly.pdbx_seq_one_letter_code
_entity_poly.pdbx_strand_id
1 'polypeptide(L)'
;MIITVLDGIVVAVILFSAFLAMLRGFSREVLSLISWAIAAVVTLFLFKPVVPFFEQYISNKMVALITTLIVIFIIVLIITSIITMKISDFIIDSRIGIFDRTIGFIFGALRGLLIMVIGMLLINALVKPEQQPDWLKNAKTKPIIDSLGQKVWNILPKNLDTVLEKTEQLFKRNDANTNDQHSHENMSQQNGK
;
A
#
# COMPACT_ATOMS: atom_id res chain seq x y z
N MET A 1 4.05 -36.82 6.66
CA MET A 1 4.33 -35.39 6.38
C MET A 1 3.09 -34.81 5.73
N ILE A 2 2.38 -33.90 6.41
CA ILE A 2 1.15 -33.29 5.88
C ILE A 2 1.48 -31.86 5.46
N ILE A 3 1.22 -31.52 4.20
CA ILE A 3 1.29 -30.13 3.70
C ILE A 3 0.18 -29.36 4.38
N THR A 4 0.49 -28.24 5.05
CA THR A 4 -0.55 -27.43 5.69
C THR A 4 -1.27 -26.54 4.67
N VAL A 5 -2.42 -26.00 5.06
CA VAL A 5 -3.17 -25.05 4.22
C VAL A 5 -2.32 -23.83 3.88
N LEU A 6 -1.51 -23.32 4.83
CA LEU A 6 -0.62 -22.21 4.57
C LEU A 6 0.42 -22.55 3.50
N ASP A 7 1.04 -23.73 3.56
CA ASP A 7 2.03 -24.16 2.58
C ASP A 7 1.42 -24.20 1.17
N GLY A 8 0.17 -24.67 1.04
CA GLY A 8 -0.59 -24.64 -0.20
C GLY A 8 -0.89 -23.22 -0.70
N ILE A 9 -1.31 -22.32 0.20
CA ILE A 9 -1.57 -20.91 -0.13
C ILE A 9 -0.29 -20.21 -0.62
N VAL A 10 0.82 -20.41 0.08
CA VAL A 10 2.11 -19.80 -0.28
C VAL A 10 2.51 -20.20 -1.70
N VAL A 11 2.46 -21.50 -2.00
CA VAL A 11 2.80 -22.01 -3.34
C VAL A 11 1.82 -21.46 -4.38
N ALA A 12 0.52 -21.48 -4.11
CA ALA A 12 -0.50 -20.98 -5.03
C ALA A 12 -0.30 -19.49 -5.35
N VAL A 13 -0.08 -18.64 -4.34
CA VAL A 13 0.14 -17.20 -4.51
C VAL A 13 1.43 -16.92 -5.29
N ILE A 14 2.53 -17.61 -4.95
CA ILE A 14 3.81 -17.45 -5.65
C ILE A 14 3.68 -17.86 -7.11
N LEU A 15 3.13 -19.04 -7.39
CA LEU A 15 2.97 -19.55 -8.75
C LEU A 15 2.00 -18.69 -9.57
N PHE A 16 0.87 -18.29 -8.99
CA PHE A 16 -0.08 -17.43 -9.68
C PHE A 16 0.54 -16.05 -10.00
N SER A 17 1.26 -15.46 -9.04
CA SER A 17 1.96 -14.20 -9.24
C SER A 17 3.07 -14.32 -10.30
N ALA A 18 3.86 -15.40 -10.27
CA ALA A 18 4.89 -15.69 -11.26
C ALA A 18 4.30 -15.88 -12.66
N PHE A 19 3.21 -16.64 -12.77
CA PHE A 19 2.52 -16.89 -14.03
C PHE A 19 1.94 -15.61 -14.63
N LEU A 20 1.24 -14.79 -13.84
CA LEU A 20 0.70 -13.52 -14.32
C LEU A 20 1.80 -12.55 -14.76
N ALA A 21 2.92 -12.48 -14.04
CA ALA A 21 4.05 -11.64 -14.42
C ALA A 21 4.77 -12.19 -15.66
N MET A 22 4.82 -13.50 -15.85
CA MET A 22 5.31 -14.12 -17.10
C MET A 22 4.42 -13.77 -18.29
N LEU A 23 3.09 -13.73 -18.12
CA LEU A 23 2.17 -13.34 -19.20
C LEU A 23 2.32 -11.86 -19.58
N ARG A 24 2.53 -10.99 -18.59
CA ARG A 24 2.69 -9.55 -18.80
C ARG A 24 4.10 -9.16 -19.26
N GLY A 25 5.13 -9.87 -18.82
CA GLY A 25 6.52 -9.50 -19.01
C GLY A 25 7.07 -8.62 -17.88
N PHE A 26 8.36 -8.78 -17.56
CA PHE A 26 9.04 -8.06 -16.48
C PHE A 26 9.00 -6.55 -16.66
N SER A 27 9.28 -6.07 -17.88
CA SER A 27 9.37 -4.65 -18.17
C SER A 27 8.03 -3.94 -17.91
N ARG A 28 6.90 -4.56 -18.28
CA ARG A 28 5.56 -4.05 -17.98
C ARG A 28 5.29 -4.00 -16.48
N GLU A 29 5.71 -5.02 -15.76
CA GLU A 29 5.53 -5.11 -14.32
C GLU A 29 6.35 -4.04 -13.57
N VAL A 30 7.62 -3.83 -13.95
CA VAL A 30 8.47 -2.79 -13.37
C VAL A 30 7.97 -1.40 -13.72
N LEU A 31 7.57 -1.16 -14.97
CA LEU A 31 6.98 0.11 -15.37
C LEU A 31 5.70 0.43 -14.61
N SER A 32 4.87 -0.59 -14.32
CA SER A 32 3.69 -0.42 -13.46
C SER A 32 4.07 0.01 -12.05
N LEU A 33 5.08 -0.63 -11.44
CA LEU A 33 5.55 -0.24 -10.10
C LEU A 33 6.15 1.17 -10.08
N ILE A 34 6.85 1.55 -11.15
CA ILE A 34 7.35 2.92 -11.32
C ILE A 34 6.17 3.90 -11.39
N SER A 35 5.10 3.60 -12.12
CA SER A 35 3.89 4.44 -12.14
C SER A 35 3.28 4.61 -10.75
N TRP A 36 3.19 3.53 -9.96
CA TRP A 36 2.73 3.61 -8.57
C TRP A 36 3.63 4.49 -7.70
N ALA A 37 4.95 4.36 -7.83
CA ALA A 37 5.92 5.17 -7.08
C ALA A 37 5.85 6.66 -7.46
N ILE A 38 5.80 6.97 -8.76
CA ILE A 38 5.65 8.34 -9.26
C ILE A 38 4.32 8.92 -8.78
N ALA A 39 3.23 8.16 -8.87
CA ALA A 39 1.92 8.60 -8.40
C ALA A 39 1.94 8.93 -6.91
N ALA A 40 2.56 8.09 -6.07
CA ALA A 40 2.70 8.35 -4.64
C ALA A 40 3.49 9.65 -4.38
N VAL A 41 4.65 9.80 -5.01
CA VAL A 41 5.52 10.98 -4.83
C VAL A 41 4.81 12.27 -5.26
N VAL A 42 4.24 12.29 -6.46
CA VAL A 42 3.51 13.45 -6.99
C VAL A 42 2.29 13.78 -6.13
N THR A 43 1.59 12.75 -5.64
CA THR A 43 0.46 12.95 -4.70
C THR A 43 0.92 13.65 -3.44
N LEU A 44 2.04 13.26 -2.85
CA LEU A 44 2.58 13.93 -1.65
C LEU A 44 2.91 15.41 -1.90
N PHE A 45 3.40 15.75 -3.08
CA PHE A 45 3.65 17.15 -3.46
C PHE A 45 2.36 17.95 -3.69
N LEU A 46 1.36 17.35 -4.32
CA LEU A 46 0.08 17.99 -4.63
C LEU A 46 -0.91 17.97 -3.46
N PHE A 47 -0.69 17.14 -2.45
CA PHE A 47 -1.63 16.97 -1.33
C PHE A 47 -1.93 18.30 -0.64
N LYS A 48 -0.89 18.98 -0.12
CA LYS A 48 -1.04 20.22 0.65
C LYS A 48 -1.77 21.35 -0.11
N PRO A 49 -1.43 21.67 -1.37
CA PRO A 49 -2.14 22.74 -2.10
C PRO A 49 -3.57 22.37 -2.50
N VAL A 50 -3.91 21.08 -2.59
CA VAL A 50 -5.23 20.64 -3.09
C VAL A 50 -6.24 20.40 -1.96
N VAL A 51 -5.80 20.07 -0.74
CA VAL A 51 -6.70 19.85 0.43
C VAL A 51 -7.75 20.96 0.63
N PRO A 52 -7.41 22.26 0.56
CA PRO A 52 -8.39 23.33 0.78
C PRO A 52 -9.57 23.33 -0.21
N PHE A 53 -9.38 22.78 -1.41
CA PHE A 53 -10.46 22.66 -2.38
C PHE A 53 -11.49 21.61 -1.95
N PHE A 54 -11.06 20.51 -1.33
CA PHE A 54 -11.97 19.46 -0.84
C PHE A 54 -12.63 19.83 0.48
N GLU A 55 -11.93 20.58 1.35
CA GLU A 55 -12.50 21.10 2.60
C GLU A 55 -13.69 22.04 2.38
N GLN A 56 -13.82 22.65 1.19
CA GLN A 56 -14.99 23.47 0.84
C GLN A 56 -16.26 22.65 0.58
N TYR A 57 -16.13 21.39 0.15
CA TYR A 57 -17.26 20.52 -0.20
C TYR A 57 -17.52 19.42 0.83
N ILE A 58 -16.54 19.12 1.70
CA ILE A 58 -16.59 18.04 2.67
C ILE A 58 -16.38 18.62 4.07
N SER A 59 -17.43 18.62 4.87
CA SER A 59 -17.40 19.17 6.24
C SER A 59 -16.51 18.35 7.19
N ASN A 60 -16.45 17.02 7.00
CA ASN A 60 -15.60 16.17 7.83
C ASN A 60 -14.15 16.24 7.34
N LYS A 61 -13.27 16.82 8.14
CA LYS A 61 -11.87 17.04 7.81
C LYS A 61 -11.09 15.74 7.52
N MET A 62 -11.32 14.68 8.30
CA MET A 62 -10.67 13.39 8.06
C MET A 62 -11.09 12.81 6.71
N VAL A 63 -12.39 12.89 6.39
CA VAL A 63 -12.93 12.46 5.09
C VAL A 63 -12.37 13.33 3.96
N ALA A 64 -12.24 14.65 4.15
CA ALA A 64 -11.66 15.55 3.16
C ALA A 64 -10.19 15.23 2.86
N LEU A 65 -9.38 14.96 3.88
CA LEU A 65 -7.98 14.56 3.74
C LEU A 65 -7.83 13.23 3.00
N ILE A 66 -8.57 12.20 3.42
CA ILE A 66 -8.53 10.88 2.77
C ILE A 66 -9.01 10.98 1.33
N THR A 67 -10.10 11.70 1.08
CA THR A 67 -10.65 11.90 -0.27
C THR A 67 -9.65 12.64 -1.17
N THR A 68 -9.03 13.71 -0.67
CA THR A 68 -8.00 14.46 -1.41
C THR A 68 -6.85 13.55 -1.83
N LEU A 69 -6.33 12.76 -0.88
CA LEU A 69 -5.23 11.84 -1.13
C LEU A 69 -5.60 10.81 -2.21
N ILE A 70 -6.76 10.17 -2.07
CA ILE A 70 -7.23 9.15 -3.00
C ILE A 70 -7.46 9.73 -4.40
N VAL A 71 -8.15 10.86 -4.50
CA VAL A 71 -8.50 11.46 -5.80
C VAL A 71 -7.25 11.87 -6.57
N ILE A 72 -6.32 12.57 -5.92
CA ILE A 72 -5.05 12.96 -6.56
C ILE A 72 -4.26 11.71 -6.98
N PHE A 73 -4.14 10.74 -6.07
CA PHE A 73 -3.39 9.52 -6.34
C PHE A 73 -3.94 8.77 -7.55
N ILE A 74 -5.25 8.57 -7.63
CA ILE A 74 -5.89 7.88 -8.76
C ILE A 74 -5.69 8.65 -10.07
N ILE A 75 -5.91 9.97 -10.08
CA ILE A 75 -5.73 10.79 -11.29
C ILE A 75 -4.28 10.68 -11.80
N VAL A 76 -3.31 10.87 -10.91
CA VAL A 76 -1.89 10.79 -11.29
C VAL A 76 -1.50 9.37 -11.70
N LEU A 77 -2.00 8.35 -11.00
CA LEU A 77 -1.75 6.94 -11.33
C LEU A 77 -2.27 6.60 -12.73
N ILE A 78 -3.46 7.07 -13.10
CA ILE A 78 -4.01 6.87 -14.45
C ILE A 78 -3.11 7.53 -15.49
N ILE A 79 -2.75 8.81 -15.31
CA ILE A 79 -1.91 9.56 -16.26
C ILE A 79 -0.55 8.86 -16.44
N THR A 80 0.11 8.54 -15.33
CA THR A 80 1.43 7.88 -15.36
C THR A 80 1.37 6.47 -15.93
N SER A 81 0.31 5.71 -15.67
CA SER A 81 0.12 4.36 -16.23
C SER A 81 -0.09 4.39 -17.74
N ILE A 82 -0.83 5.37 -18.27
CA ILE A 82 -1.02 5.54 -19.72
C ILE A 82 0.32 5.85 -20.39
N ILE A 83 1.13 6.74 -19.79
CA ILE A 83 2.45 7.10 -20.32
C ILE A 83 3.38 5.88 -20.33
N THR A 84 3.48 5.14 -19.23
CA THR A 84 4.37 3.99 -19.15
C THR A 84 3.91 2.83 -20.03
N MET A 85 2.60 2.65 -20.23
CA MET A 85 2.07 1.68 -21.19
C MET A 85 2.56 1.97 -22.62
N LYS A 86 2.51 3.24 -23.06
CA LYS A 86 3.03 3.63 -24.38
C LYS A 86 4.53 3.40 -24.52
N ILE A 87 5.30 3.70 -23.48
CA ILE A 87 6.74 3.42 -23.43
C ILE A 87 7.00 1.92 -23.54
N SER A 88 6.22 1.13 -22.82
CA SER A 88 6.33 -0.32 -22.83
C SER A 88 6.07 -0.92 -24.21
N ASP A 89 5.09 -0.40 -24.95
CA ASP A 89 4.78 -0.88 -26.30
C ASP A 89 5.88 -0.52 -27.29
N PHE A 90 6.55 0.62 -27.11
CA PHE A 90 7.64 1.07 -27.98
C PHE A 90 8.95 0.27 -27.78
N ILE A 91 9.27 -0.11 -26.55
CA ILE A 91 10.57 -0.73 -26.21
C ILE A 91 10.60 -2.25 -26.43
N ILE A 92 9.46 -2.95 -26.26
CA ILE A 92 9.46 -4.40 -26.04
C ILE A 92 9.28 -5.23 -27.33
N ASP A 93 8.93 -4.61 -28.47
CA ASP A 93 8.36 -5.33 -29.62
C ASP A 93 9.37 -6.09 -30.53
N SER A 94 10.69 -5.95 -30.37
CA SER A 94 11.62 -6.33 -31.46
C SER A 94 12.34 -7.71 -31.37
N ARG A 95 12.53 -8.30 -30.17
CA ARG A 95 13.19 -9.63 -30.05
C ARG A 95 13.30 -10.19 -28.62
N ILE A 96 13.14 -9.34 -27.61
CA ILE A 96 13.50 -9.62 -26.22
C ILE A 96 12.35 -10.28 -25.44
N GLY A 97 11.17 -10.43 -26.05
CA GLY A 97 9.95 -10.88 -25.38
C GLY A 97 10.07 -12.19 -24.60
N ILE A 98 10.86 -13.18 -25.06
CA ILE A 98 11.04 -14.45 -24.31
C ILE A 98 11.87 -14.23 -23.03
N PHE A 99 12.93 -13.43 -23.12
CA PHE A 99 13.74 -13.07 -21.95
C PHE A 99 12.95 -12.23 -20.96
N ASP A 100 12.18 -11.25 -21.45
CA ASP A 100 11.32 -10.40 -20.61
C ASP A 100 10.26 -11.21 -19.85
N ARG A 101 9.69 -12.25 -20.47
CA ARG A 101 8.74 -13.17 -19.81
C ARG A 101 9.40 -14.07 -18.78
N THR A 102 10.60 -14.59 -19.07
CA THR A 102 11.35 -15.46 -18.13
C THR A 102 11.78 -14.68 -16.89
N ILE A 103 12.30 -13.46 -17.05
CA ILE A 103 12.60 -12.56 -15.93
C ILE A 103 11.31 -12.17 -15.22
N GLY A 104 10.22 -11.98 -15.97
CA GLY A 104 8.89 -11.70 -15.43
C GLY A 104 8.42 -12.80 -14.48
N PHE A 105 8.64 -14.07 -14.82
CA PHE A 105 8.33 -15.20 -13.94
C PHE A 105 9.08 -15.12 -12.61
N ILE A 106 10.40 -14.90 -12.64
CA ILE A 106 11.23 -14.78 -11.43
C ILE A 106 10.77 -13.58 -10.59
N PHE A 107 10.57 -12.43 -11.24
CA PHE A 107 10.08 -11.23 -10.58
C PHE A 107 8.70 -11.46 -9.93
N GLY A 108 7.77 -12.08 -10.64
CA GLY A 108 6.45 -12.40 -10.12
C GLY A 108 6.48 -13.41 -8.97
N ALA A 109 7.40 -14.37 -8.98
CA ALA A 109 7.61 -15.29 -7.86
C ALA A 109 8.12 -14.54 -6.62
N LEU A 110 9.10 -13.65 -6.79
CA LEU A 110 9.59 -12.78 -5.71
C LEU A 110 8.49 -11.85 -5.17
N ARG A 111 7.66 -11.28 -6.06
CA ARG A 111 6.49 -10.48 -5.68
C ARG A 111 5.47 -11.29 -4.89
N GLY A 112 5.17 -12.52 -5.33
CA GLY A 112 4.26 -13.41 -4.62
C GLY A 112 4.78 -13.79 -3.23
N LEU A 113 6.09 -14.03 -3.12
CA LEU A 113 6.75 -14.27 -1.84
C LEU A 113 6.66 -13.03 -0.93
N LEU A 114 6.92 -11.84 -1.47
CA LEU A 114 6.81 -10.58 -0.73
C LEU A 114 5.38 -10.35 -0.22
N ILE A 115 4.36 -10.64 -1.02
CA ILE A 115 2.95 -10.58 -0.60
C ILE A 115 2.71 -11.51 0.59
N MET A 116 3.23 -12.74 0.57
CA MET A 116 3.10 -13.66 1.70
C MET A 116 3.84 -13.18 2.95
N VAL A 117 5.01 -12.58 2.78
CA VAL A 117 5.77 -11.96 3.89
C VAL A 117 4.99 -10.83 4.54
N ILE A 118 4.48 -9.89 3.74
CA ILE A 118 3.68 -8.77 4.25
C ILE A 118 2.38 -9.29 4.91
N GLY A 119 1.72 -10.27 4.31
CA GLY A 119 0.53 -10.90 4.87
C GLY A 119 0.80 -11.57 6.21
N MET A 120 1.91 -12.31 6.35
CA MET A 120 2.31 -12.91 7.63
C MET A 120 2.71 -11.87 8.67
N LEU A 121 3.39 -10.79 8.28
CA LEU A 121 3.67 -9.67 9.19
C LEU A 121 2.37 -9.05 9.72
N LEU A 122 1.37 -8.85 8.85
CA LEU A 122 0.07 -8.35 9.25
C LEU A 122 -0.63 -9.33 10.21
N ILE A 123 -0.65 -10.62 9.91
CA ILE A 123 -1.24 -11.64 10.80
C ILE A 123 -0.53 -11.67 12.15
N ASN A 124 0.80 -11.64 12.17
CA ASN A 124 1.58 -11.63 13.41
C ASN A 124 1.40 -10.33 14.21
N ALA A 125 1.09 -9.20 13.54
CA ALA A 125 0.77 -7.93 14.19
C ALA A 125 -0.64 -7.93 14.80
N LEU A 126 -1.61 -8.60 14.16
CA LEU A 126 -3.00 -8.65 14.63
C LEU A 126 -3.27 -9.79 15.61
N VAL A 127 -2.54 -10.90 15.51
CA VAL A 127 -2.81 -12.15 16.24
C VAL A 127 -1.53 -12.67 16.89
N LYS A 128 -1.57 -12.80 18.22
CA LYS A 128 -0.44 -13.32 19.01
C LYS A 128 -0.09 -14.76 18.59
N PRO A 129 1.19 -15.14 18.56
CA PRO A 129 1.62 -16.47 18.13
C PRO A 129 0.89 -17.63 18.82
N GLU A 130 0.56 -17.49 20.12
CA GLU A 130 -0.10 -18.53 20.91
C GLU A 130 -1.56 -18.76 20.48
N GLN A 131 -2.20 -17.75 19.91
CA GLN A 131 -3.60 -17.78 19.45
C GLN A 131 -3.72 -18.19 17.98
N GLN A 132 -2.61 -18.37 17.28
CA GLN A 132 -2.64 -18.77 15.87
C GLN A 132 -3.15 -20.21 15.72
N PRO A 133 -3.96 -20.50 14.68
CA PRO A 133 -4.49 -21.83 14.45
C PRO A 133 -3.39 -22.80 13.96
N ASP A 134 -3.62 -24.10 14.15
CA ASP A 134 -2.61 -25.14 13.88
C ASP A 134 -2.18 -25.23 12.41
N TRP A 135 -3.07 -24.91 11.46
CA TRP A 135 -2.75 -24.87 10.04
C TRP A 135 -1.73 -23.78 9.68
N LEU A 136 -1.61 -22.75 10.53
CA LEU A 136 -0.66 -21.66 10.40
C LEU A 136 0.63 -21.97 11.17
N LYS A 137 0.52 -22.34 12.45
CA LYS A 137 1.67 -22.63 13.34
C LYS A 137 2.59 -23.73 12.79
N ASN A 138 2.00 -24.81 12.28
CA ASN A 138 2.73 -26.01 11.87
C ASN A 138 3.19 -25.96 10.40
N ALA A 139 2.98 -24.85 9.70
CA ALA A 139 3.35 -24.70 8.30
C ALA A 139 4.87 -24.69 8.12
N LYS A 140 5.36 -25.43 7.13
CA LYS A 140 6.80 -25.51 6.84
C LYS A 140 7.37 -24.20 6.29
N THR A 141 6.55 -23.45 5.57
CA THR A 141 6.93 -22.17 4.98
C THR A 141 6.98 -21.04 6.01
N LYS A 142 6.28 -21.16 7.15
CA LYS A 142 6.16 -20.09 8.14
C LYS A 142 7.51 -19.60 8.69
N PRO A 143 8.46 -20.45 9.13
CA PRO A 143 9.75 -19.96 9.63
C PRO A 143 10.55 -19.16 8.59
N ILE A 144 10.47 -19.55 7.31
CA ILE A 144 11.15 -18.85 6.21
C ILE A 144 10.50 -17.49 5.99
N ILE A 145 9.16 -17.45 5.92
CA ILE A 145 8.41 -16.21 5.71
C ILE A 145 8.59 -15.24 6.89
N ASP A 146 8.54 -15.73 8.12
CA ASP A 146 8.76 -14.92 9.33
C ASP A 146 10.19 -14.37 9.38
N SER A 147 11.20 -15.18 9.01
CA SER A 147 12.59 -14.73 8.96
C SER A 147 12.81 -13.64 7.90
N LEU A 148 12.18 -13.79 6.73
CA LEU A 148 12.18 -12.76 5.69
C LEU A 148 11.45 -11.49 6.15
N GLY A 149 10.32 -11.66 6.84
CA GLY A 149 9.55 -10.57 7.43
C GLY A 149 10.37 -9.76 8.45
N GLN A 150 11.11 -10.43 9.33
CA GLN A 150 12.00 -9.76 10.27
C GLN A 150 13.12 -8.97 9.56
N LYS A 151 13.68 -9.52 8.48
CA LYS A 151 14.66 -8.78 7.66
C LYS A 151 14.05 -7.53 7.04
N VAL A 152 12.84 -7.64 6.48
CA VAL A 152 12.10 -6.49 5.93
C VAL A 152 11.83 -5.47 7.04
N TRP A 153 11.36 -5.90 8.21
CA TRP A 153 11.09 -5.05 9.36
C TRP A 153 12.33 -4.29 9.83
N ASN A 154 13.49 -4.95 9.85
CA ASN A 154 14.74 -4.33 10.28
C ASN A 154 15.28 -3.28 9.29
N ILE A 155 14.87 -3.34 8.02
CA ILE A 155 15.21 -2.34 6.99
C ILE A 155 14.28 -1.13 7.10
N LEU A 156 13.08 -1.28 7.67
CA LEU A 156 12.18 -0.17 7.86
C LEU A 156 12.78 0.85 8.85
N PRO A 157 12.72 2.15 8.53
CA PRO A 157 13.24 3.20 9.40
C PRO A 157 12.52 3.17 10.75
N LYS A 158 13.29 2.99 11.84
CA LYS A 158 12.77 2.85 13.22
C LYS A 158 11.97 4.06 13.73
N ASN A 159 12.01 5.19 13.02
CA ASN A 159 11.25 6.39 13.33
C ASN A 159 9.82 6.39 12.75
N LEU A 160 9.32 5.27 12.21
CA LEU A 160 7.90 5.11 11.87
C LEU A 160 6.99 5.50 13.04
N ASP A 161 7.36 5.14 14.28
CA ASP A 161 6.60 5.48 15.49
C ASP A 161 6.44 7.00 15.64
N THR A 162 7.50 7.78 15.38
CA THR A 162 7.44 9.25 15.43
C THR A 162 6.61 9.86 14.30
N VAL A 163 6.55 9.20 13.14
CA VAL A 163 5.72 9.63 12.02
C VAL A 163 4.26 9.33 12.32
N LEU A 164 3.97 8.14 12.87
CA LEU A 164 2.63 7.72 13.29
C LEU A 164 2.11 8.62 14.41
N GLU A 165 2.93 8.91 15.42
CA GLU A 165 2.59 9.82 16.50
C GLU A 165 2.34 11.24 15.99
N LYS A 166 3.21 11.77 15.12
CA LYS A 166 2.97 13.07 14.46
C LYS A 166 1.68 13.08 13.66
N THR A 167 1.38 12.02 12.91
CA THR A 167 0.12 11.94 12.17
C THR A 167 -1.09 11.89 13.10
N GLU A 168 -1.03 11.10 14.18
CA GLU A 168 -2.11 11.02 15.16
C GLU A 168 -2.33 12.37 15.88
N GLN A 169 -1.26 13.07 16.25
CA GLN A 169 -1.32 14.41 16.81
C GLN A 169 -1.92 15.42 15.83
N LEU A 170 -1.62 15.33 14.53
CA LEU A 170 -2.22 16.18 13.51
C LEU A 170 -3.72 15.91 13.35
N PHE A 171 -4.16 14.66 13.43
CA PHE A 171 -5.59 14.30 13.41
C PHE A 171 -6.30 14.78 14.68
N LYS A 172 -5.77 14.49 15.87
CA LYS A 172 -6.38 14.91 17.15
C LYS A 172 -6.43 16.43 17.32
N ARG A 173 -5.38 17.16 16.91
CA ARG A 173 -5.36 18.63 16.97
C ARG A 173 -6.41 19.25 16.07
N ASN A 174 -6.70 18.61 14.93
CA ASN A 174 -7.76 19.04 14.03
C ASN A 174 -9.16 18.82 14.62
N ASP A 175 -9.38 17.71 15.30
CA ASP A 175 -10.67 17.41 15.94
C ASP A 175 -10.96 18.37 17.11
N ALA A 176 -9.94 18.73 17.89
CA ALA A 176 -10.08 19.68 19.00
C ALA A 176 -10.47 21.10 18.53
N ASN A 177 -9.78 21.63 17.51
CA ASN A 177 -10.11 22.95 16.94
C ASN A 177 -11.53 23.00 16.34
N THR A 178 -12.04 21.89 15.82
CA THR A 178 -13.37 21.81 15.20
C THR A 178 -14.49 21.86 16.26
N ASN A 179 -14.28 21.27 17.44
CA ASN A 179 -15.25 21.30 18.54
C ASN A 179 -15.31 22.65 19.26
N ASP A 180 -14.20 23.37 19.35
CA ASP A 180 -14.15 24.70 19.98
C ASP A 180 -14.89 25.75 19.13
N GLN A 181 -14.80 25.68 17.80
CA GLN A 181 -15.53 26.59 16.91
C GLN A 181 -17.05 26.43 17.01
N HIS A 182 -17.58 25.20 17.10
CA HIS A 182 -19.02 24.98 17.29
C HIS A 182 -19.53 25.38 18.69
N SER A 183 -18.67 25.36 19.71
CA SER A 183 -19.04 25.77 21.07
C SER A 183 -19.18 27.29 21.18
N HIS A 184 -18.28 28.04 20.53
CA HIS A 184 -18.33 29.51 20.50
C HIS A 184 -19.46 30.07 19.62
N GLU A 185 -19.83 29.37 18.54
CA GLU A 185 -20.95 29.75 17.68
C GLU A 185 -22.31 29.57 18.38
N ASN A 186 -22.48 28.52 19.18
CA ASN A 186 -23.70 28.30 19.96
C ASN A 186 -23.82 29.25 21.17
N MET A 187 -22.71 29.58 21.84
CA MET A 187 -22.72 30.55 22.96
C MET A 187 -23.02 31.97 22.50
N SER A 188 -22.59 32.37 21.29
CA SER A 188 -22.89 33.70 20.74
C SER A 188 -24.33 33.84 20.26
N GLN A 189 -24.97 32.77 19.80
CA GLN A 189 -26.40 32.77 19.49
C GLN A 189 -27.30 32.74 20.74
N GLN A 190 -26.82 32.16 21.85
CA GLN A 190 -27.60 32.09 23.09
C GLN A 190 -27.56 33.38 23.92
N ASN A 191 -26.54 34.24 23.74
CA ASN A 191 -26.38 35.50 24.48
C ASN A 191 -26.88 36.73 23.70
N GLY A 192 -27.45 36.55 22.50
CA GLY A 192 -27.97 37.59 21.62
C GLY A 192 -29.50 37.67 21.53
N LYS A 193 -30.22 36.96 22.40
CA LYS A 193 -31.68 37.06 22.60
C LYS A 193 -31.97 37.53 24.01
#